data_AF-A0A2T0AN65-F1
#
_entry.id   AF-A0A2T0AN65-F1
#
_cell.length_a   1.000
_cell.length_b   1.000
_cell.length_c   1.000
_cell.angle_alpha   90.00
_cell.angle_beta   90.00
_cell.angle_gamma   90.00
#
_symmetry.space_group_name_H-M   'P 1'
#
loop_
_entity.id
_entity.type
_entity.pdbx_description
1 polymer ?
#
loop_
_entity_poly.entity_id
_entity_poly.type
_entity_poly.pdbx_seq_one_letter_code
_entity_poly.pdbx_strand_id
1 'polypeptide(L)'
;MSCYACPIACGKVSLIRSGPYAGTMIEGPEFESTGLLGANCGVSDLEALVKAVEICDIYGLDTMSAGAVASLAMECYEKGIITKEDTDGLELNFGNGEALVALMEKIARREGIGDLFAEGAKRAAEKLGVPELAMQVKGQEFATYEPRGCKGMGLGYAISPKGAHHMIAPTMGPETAGDGSKRFEYKGKAALVRETQFLMAVVDSLSLCSSMRFALGLKEQVELYRAVTGLSLDETGALSLGEKITNLERLFNLREGFDRKDDYLPSRMLKEKMPTGPSQGHLVELDPMLDEYYDLMGWDHEGRPTENRLAELGLAELWREVR
;
A
#
# COMPACT_ATOMS: atom_id res chain seq x y z
N MET A 1 -22.28 6.45 -6.22
CA MET A 1 -22.73 5.08 -5.90
C MET A 1 -22.36 4.79 -4.46
N SER A 2 -23.09 3.95 -3.74
CA SER A 2 -22.79 3.62 -2.34
C SER A 2 -22.66 2.12 -2.14
N CYS A 3 -21.73 1.74 -1.25
CA CYS A 3 -21.74 0.41 -0.65
C CYS A 3 -23.01 0.22 0.19
N TYR A 4 -23.30 -1.04 0.53
CA TYR A 4 -24.44 -1.39 1.38
C TYR A 4 -24.49 -0.54 2.66
N ALA A 5 -25.66 0.03 2.94
CA ALA A 5 -25.96 0.88 4.10
C ALA A 5 -25.03 2.11 4.30
N CYS A 6 -24.22 2.47 3.31
CA CYS A 6 -23.27 3.58 3.44
C CYS A 6 -23.91 4.92 3.03
N PRO A 7 -23.97 5.92 3.93
CA PRO A 7 -24.52 7.24 3.62
C PRO A 7 -23.52 8.16 2.88
N ILE A 8 -22.24 7.78 2.79
CA ILE A 8 -21.18 8.62 2.18
C ILE A 8 -21.27 8.61 0.64
N ALA A 9 -21.63 7.46 0.05
CA ALA A 9 -21.77 7.29 -1.40
C ALA A 9 -20.53 7.75 -2.22
N CYS A 10 -19.32 7.37 -1.77
CA CYS A 10 -18.07 7.81 -2.39
C CYS A 10 -17.80 7.23 -3.79
N GLY A 11 -18.46 6.14 -4.17
CA GLY A 11 -18.26 5.48 -5.46
C GLY A 11 -18.61 6.43 -6.61
N LYS A 12 -17.71 6.52 -7.59
CA LYS A 12 -17.86 7.37 -8.78
C LYS A 12 -18.33 6.52 -9.96
N VAL A 13 -19.03 7.10 -10.93
CA VAL A 13 -19.33 6.42 -12.19
C VAL A 13 -18.73 7.25 -13.31
N SER A 14 -17.83 6.64 -14.06
CA SER A 14 -17.13 7.28 -15.18
C SER A 14 -17.57 6.65 -16.49
N LEU A 15 -17.93 7.48 -17.46
CA LEU A 15 -18.34 7.07 -18.81
C LEU A 15 -17.51 7.81 -19.84
N ILE A 16 -16.83 7.06 -20.71
CA ILE A 16 -16.14 7.61 -21.87
C ILE A 16 -17.16 7.78 -22.99
N ARG A 17 -17.35 9.03 -23.46
CA ARG A 17 -18.41 9.39 -24.42
C ARG A 17 -17.96 9.41 -25.88
N SER A 18 -16.67 9.51 -26.13
CA SER A 18 -16.08 9.70 -27.45
C SER A 18 -14.68 9.09 -27.52
N GLY A 19 -14.03 9.16 -28.68
CA GLY A 19 -12.67 8.66 -28.83
C GLY A 19 -12.59 7.14 -29.02
N PRO A 20 -11.36 6.59 -29.03
CA PRO A 20 -11.12 5.16 -29.31
C PRO A 20 -11.70 4.23 -28.23
N TYR A 21 -11.96 4.75 -27.03
CA TYR A 21 -12.48 4.00 -25.89
C TYR A 21 -13.95 4.33 -25.58
N ALA A 22 -14.67 4.97 -26.50
CA ALA A 22 -16.08 5.33 -26.33
C ALA A 22 -16.94 4.12 -25.93
N GLY A 23 -17.80 4.30 -24.94
CA GLY A 23 -18.67 3.25 -24.40
C GLY A 23 -18.13 2.52 -23.17
N THR A 24 -16.85 2.69 -22.85
CA THR A 24 -16.26 2.22 -21.58
C THR A 24 -16.96 2.90 -20.40
N MET A 25 -17.43 2.10 -19.44
CA MET A 25 -18.12 2.60 -18.24
C MET A 25 -17.69 1.80 -17.02
N ILE A 26 -17.18 2.49 -16.01
CA ILE A 26 -16.69 1.87 -14.76
C ILE A 26 -17.29 2.53 -13.52
N GLU A 27 -17.26 1.80 -12.40
CA GLU A 27 -17.25 2.42 -11.08
C GLU A 27 -15.80 2.83 -10.73
N GLY A 28 -15.58 4.07 -10.29
CA GLY A 28 -14.25 4.65 -10.10
C GLY A 28 -13.85 5.61 -11.25
N PRO A 29 -12.55 5.84 -11.48
CA PRO A 29 -11.42 5.24 -10.76
C PRO A 29 -11.30 5.79 -9.33
N GLU A 30 -10.72 4.99 -8.44
CA GLU A 30 -10.35 5.44 -7.11
C GLU A 30 -9.01 6.18 -7.09
N PHE A 31 -8.69 6.81 -5.96
CA PHE A 31 -7.46 7.59 -5.81
C PHE A 31 -6.22 6.77 -6.16
N GLU A 32 -6.13 5.54 -5.64
CA GLU A 32 -5.01 4.64 -5.90
C GLU A 32 -4.91 4.22 -7.37
N SER A 33 -6.03 3.84 -7.99
CA SER A 33 -6.04 3.49 -9.41
C SER A 33 -5.61 4.68 -10.28
N THR A 34 -6.05 5.89 -9.93
CA THR A 34 -5.67 7.11 -10.63
C THR A 34 -4.18 7.44 -10.44
N GLY A 35 -3.68 7.25 -9.22
CA GLY A 35 -2.28 7.47 -8.87
C GLY A 35 -1.34 6.51 -9.59
N LEU A 36 -1.62 5.21 -9.53
CA LEU A 36 -0.72 4.17 -10.05
C LEU A 36 -0.82 3.96 -11.56
N LEU A 37 -2.01 3.98 -12.15
CA LEU A 37 -2.17 3.82 -13.61
C LEU A 37 -2.06 5.15 -14.36
N GLY A 38 -2.25 6.28 -13.68
CA GLY A 38 -2.10 7.61 -14.28
C GLY A 38 -0.73 8.22 -13.99
N ALA A 39 -0.64 8.98 -12.89
CA ALA A 39 0.52 9.82 -12.58
C ALA A 39 1.84 9.01 -12.48
N ASN A 40 1.81 7.84 -11.86
CA ASN A 40 2.98 6.96 -11.71
C ASN A 40 3.46 6.38 -13.05
N CYS A 41 2.57 6.26 -14.04
CA CYS A 41 2.90 5.88 -15.42
C CYS A 41 3.13 7.10 -16.34
N GLY A 42 3.10 8.33 -15.80
CA GLY A 42 3.19 9.56 -16.58
C GLY A 42 1.98 9.81 -17.51
N VAL A 43 0.93 9.00 -17.42
CA VAL A 43 -0.25 9.06 -18.30
C VAL A 43 -1.24 10.08 -17.76
N SER A 44 -1.50 11.12 -18.55
CA SER A 44 -2.48 12.18 -18.25
C SER A 44 -3.80 12.03 -19.01
N ASP A 45 -3.88 11.09 -19.95
CA ASP A 45 -5.09 10.74 -20.67
C ASP A 45 -6.06 9.98 -19.77
N LEU A 46 -7.14 10.65 -19.37
CA LEU A 46 -8.18 10.08 -18.52
C LEU A 46 -8.98 8.97 -19.22
N GLU A 47 -9.14 9.02 -20.55
CA GLU A 47 -9.86 7.98 -21.28
C GLU A 47 -9.06 6.68 -21.30
N ALA A 48 -7.75 6.76 -21.56
CA ALA A 48 -6.83 5.62 -21.45
C ALA A 48 -6.78 5.06 -20.02
N LEU A 49 -6.73 5.93 -19.01
CA LEU A 49 -6.74 5.52 -17.60
C LEU A 49 -8.02 4.77 -17.23
N VAL A 50 -9.18 5.32 -17.58
CA VAL A 50 -10.48 4.66 -17.34
C VAL A 50 -10.56 3.32 -18.06
N LYS A 51 -10.02 3.22 -19.28
CA LYS A 51 -9.95 1.95 -20.01
C LYS A 51 -9.02 0.92 -19.33
N ALA A 52 -7.87 1.35 -18.84
CA ALA A 52 -6.94 0.49 -18.10
C ALA A 52 -7.57 -0.04 -16.80
N VAL A 53 -8.33 0.80 -16.09
CA VAL A 53 -9.08 0.38 -14.89
C VAL A 53 -10.20 -0.59 -15.25
N GLU A 54 -10.94 -0.37 -16.34
CA GLU A 54 -11.96 -1.33 -16.81
C GLU A 54 -11.36 -2.72 -17.04
N ILE A 55 -10.17 -2.79 -17.66
CA ILE A 55 -9.45 -4.05 -17.87
C ILE A 55 -9.12 -4.68 -16.50
N CYS A 56 -8.56 -3.91 -15.57
CA CYS A 56 -8.26 -4.43 -14.25
C CYS A 56 -9.51 -5.00 -13.54
N ASP A 57 -10.62 -4.28 -13.57
CA ASP A 57 -11.87 -4.70 -12.92
C ASP A 57 -12.47 -5.95 -13.57
N ILE A 58 -12.50 -6.02 -14.91
CA ILE A 58 -13.08 -7.15 -15.64
C ILE A 58 -12.26 -8.43 -15.43
N TYR A 59 -10.93 -8.33 -15.41
CA TYR A 59 -10.06 -9.49 -15.25
C TYR A 59 -9.68 -9.78 -13.79
N GLY A 60 -10.06 -8.92 -12.84
CA GLY A 60 -9.76 -9.08 -11.42
C GLY A 60 -8.29 -8.80 -11.07
N LEU A 61 -7.68 -7.82 -11.71
CA LEU A 61 -6.33 -7.33 -11.39
C LEU A 61 -6.39 -6.20 -10.37
N ASP A 62 -5.45 -6.19 -9.42
CA ASP A 62 -5.26 -5.04 -8.55
C ASP A 62 -4.67 -3.85 -9.33
N THR A 63 -5.43 -2.76 -9.44
CA THR A 63 -4.98 -1.53 -10.13
C THR A 63 -3.71 -0.91 -9.56
N MET A 64 -3.42 -1.08 -8.26
CA MET A 64 -2.18 -0.58 -7.66
C MET A 64 -0.97 -1.34 -8.20
N SER A 65 -0.98 -2.67 -8.03
CA SER A 65 0.08 -3.55 -8.50
C SER A 65 0.22 -3.49 -10.02
N ALA A 66 -0.89 -3.44 -10.76
CA ALA A 66 -0.90 -3.31 -12.22
C ALA A 66 -0.22 -2.02 -12.69
N GLY A 67 -0.53 -0.87 -12.07
CA GLY A 67 0.12 0.41 -12.41
C GLY A 67 1.58 0.48 -11.99
N ALA A 68 1.94 -0.09 -10.85
CA ALA A 68 3.34 -0.19 -10.42
C ALA A 68 4.16 -1.07 -11.38
N VAL A 69 3.64 -2.23 -11.79
CA VAL A 69 4.25 -3.10 -12.81
C VAL A 69 4.36 -2.39 -14.16
N ALA A 70 3.33 -1.65 -14.58
CA ALA A 70 3.38 -0.86 -15.81
C ALA A 70 4.49 0.19 -15.76
N SER A 71 4.64 0.92 -14.64
CA SER A 71 5.71 1.90 -14.49
C SER A 71 7.12 1.25 -14.46
N LEU A 72 7.26 0.04 -13.90
CA LEU A 72 8.49 -0.73 -13.98
C LEU A 72 8.80 -1.08 -15.44
N ALA A 73 7.81 -1.57 -16.19
CA ALA A 73 7.98 -1.88 -17.60
C ALA A 73 8.38 -0.64 -18.41
N MET A 74 7.77 0.51 -18.13
CA MET A 74 8.11 1.78 -18.78
C MET A 74 9.54 2.23 -18.45
N GLU A 75 9.94 2.16 -17.18
CA GLU A 75 11.30 2.50 -16.77
C GLU A 75 12.33 1.53 -17.38
N CYS A 76 12.02 0.24 -17.47
CA CYS A 76 12.87 -0.74 -18.15
C CYS A 76 13.01 -0.45 -19.64
N TYR A 77 11.94 -0.03 -20.32
CA TYR A 77 11.95 0.31 -21.73
C TYR A 77 12.78 1.57 -22.00
N GLU A 78 12.58 2.64 -21.24
CA GLU A 78 13.36 3.88 -21.39
C GLU A 78 14.85 3.72 -21.09
N LYS A 79 15.20 2.76 -20.22
CA LYS A 79 16.59 2.37 -19.94
C LYS A 79 17.17 1.36 -20.95
N GLY A 80 16.37 0.89 -21.91
CA GLY A 80 16.79 -0.11 -22.91
C GLY A 80 17.01 -1.52 -22.35
N ILE A 81 16.47 -1.83 -21.18
CA ILE A 81 16.50 -3.17 -20.56
C ILE A 81 15.55 -4.11 -21.29
N ILE A 82 14.39 -3.59 -21.71
CA ILE A 82 13.50 -4.23 -22.67
C ILE A 82 13.38 -3.32 -23.89
N THR A 83 13.10 -3.91 -25.04
CA THR A 83 13.09 -3.24 -26.34
C THR A 83 11.75 -3.38 -27.03
N LYS A 84 11.58 -2.70 -28.16
CA LYS A 84 10.39 -2.80 -29.01
C LYS A 84 10.15 -4.23 -29.54
N GLU A 85 11.21 -5.04 -29.65
CA GLU A 85 11.11 -6.44 -30.05
C GLU A 85 10.49 -7.28 -28.92
N ASP A 86 10.90 -7.05 -27.68
CA ASP A 86 10.37 -7.76 -26.51
C ASP A 86 8.89 -7.46 -26.25
N THR A 87 8.42 -6.29 -26.69
CA THR A 87 7.07 -5.77 -26.39
C THR A 87 6.07 -5.92 -27.55
N ASP A 88 6.38 -6.76 -28.55
CA ASP A 88 5.57 -6.95 -29.76
C ASP A 88 5.27 -5.62 -30.50
N GLY A 89 6.22 -4.68 -30.49
CA GLY A 89 6.07 -3.38 -31.12
C GLY A 89 5.50 -2.28 -30.23
N LEU A 90 5.12 -2.56 -28.99
CA LEU A 90 4.60 -1.53 -28.07
C LEU A 90 5.72 -0.61 -27.57
N GLU A 91 5.52 0.69 -27.69
CA GLU A 91 6.46 1.69 -27.19
C GLU A 91 6.10 2.08 -25.75
N LEU A 92 6.66 1.35 -24.78
CA LEU A 92 6.40 1.52 -23.35
C LEU A 92 7.15 2.74 -22.77
N ASN A 93 7.03 3.93 -23.38
CA ASN A 93 7.56 5.15 -22.77
C ASN A 93 6.58 5.68 -21.70
N PHE A 94 7.09 6.38 -20.68
CA PHE A 94 6.22 7.09 -19.74
C PHE A 94 5.31 8.08 -20.49
N GLY A 95 4.05 8.12 -20.10
CA GLY A 95 3.02 8.98 -20.72
C GLY A 95 2.33 8.40 -21.95
N ASN A 96 2.70 7.20 -22.41
CA ASN A 96 1.99 6.53 -23.50
C ASN A 96 0.74 5.77 -22.99
N GLY A 97 -0.42 6.42 -23.05
CA GLY A 97 -1.70 5.85 -22.61
C GLY A 97 -2.17 4.65 -23.43
N GLU A 98 -1.95 4.64 -24.75
CA GLU A 98 -2.31 3.49 -25.60
C GLU A 98 -1.47 2.26 -25.25
N ALA A 99 -0.17 2.46 -25.02
CA ALA A 99 0.73 1.38 -24.63
C ALA A 99 0.41 0.84 -23.22
N LEU A 100 -0.02 1.70 -22.28
CA LEU A 100 -0.52 1.27 -20.98
C LEU A 100 -1.72 0.33 -21.12
N VAL A 101 -2.75 0.74 -21.89
CA VAL A 101 -3.97 -0.06 -22.11
C VAL A 101 -3.62 -1.41 -22.75
N ALA A 102 -2.77 -1.41 -23.78
CA ALA A 102 -2.33 -2.63 -24.44
C ALA A 102 -1.52 -3.56 -23.51
N LEU A 103 -0.67 -2.99 -22.66
CA LEU A 103 0.09 -3.76 -21.67
C LEU A 103 -0.85 -4.41 -20.63
N MET A 104 -1.91 -3.72 -20.19
CA MET A 104 -2.88 -4.30 -19.24
C MET A 104 -3.58 -5.52 -19.82
N GLU A 105 -4.03 -5.49 -21.08
CA GLU A 105 -4.61 -6.67 -21.74
C GLU A 105 -3.59 -7.81 -21.85
N LYS A 106 -2.34 -7.51 -22.21
CA LYS A 106 -1.28 -8.51 -22.30
C LYS A 106 -0.99 -9.16 -20.95
N ILE A 107 -0.95 -8.38 -19.86
CA ILE A 107 -0.77 -8.90 -18.50
C ILE A 107 -1.96 -9.77 -18.10
N ALA A 108 -3.18 -9.28 -18.29
CA ALA A 108 -4.41 -10.01 -17.96
C ALA A 108 -4.49 -11.39 -18.65
N ARG A 109 -3.99 -11.46 -19.89
CA ARG A 109 -4.02 -12.67 -20.73
C ARG A 109 -2.72 -13.48 -20.69
N ARG A 110 -1.68 -12.99 -20.00
CA ARG A 110 -0.32 -13.55 -20.01
C ARG A 110 0.23 -13.75 -21.43
N GLU A 111 0.09 -12.73 -22.28
CA GLU A 111 0.51 -12.77 -23.68
C GLU A 111 1.82 -11.98 -23.91
N GLY A 112 2.80 -12.63 -24.54
CA GLY A 112 4.11 -12.03 -24.82
C GLY A 112 4.80 -11.56 -23.54
N ILE A 113 5.29 -10.31 -23.52
CA ILE A 113 5.88 -9.69 -22.32
C ILE A 113 4.92 -9.63 -21.13
N GLY A 114 3.61 -9.72 -21.38
CA GLY A 114 2.58 -9.73 -20.34
C GLY A 114 2.72 -10.90 -19.38
N ASP A 115 3.20 -12.07 -19.82
CA ASP A 115 3.42 -13.21 -18.91
C ASP A 115 4.50 -12.93 -17.86
N LEU A 116 5.59 -12.26 -18.26
CA LEU A 116 6.65 -11.83 -17.35
C LEU A 116 6.09 -10.86 -16.29
N PHE A 117 5.34 -9.86 -16.74
CA PHE A 117 4.83 -8.80 -15.86
C PHE A 117 3.63 -9.24 -15.02
N ALA A 118 2.90 -10.29 -15.42
CA ALA A 118 1.88 -10.93 -14.60
C ALA A 118 2.41 -11.56 -13.29
N GLU A 119 3.73 -11.74 -13.16
CA GLU A 119 4.36 -12.21 -11.93
C GLU A 119 4.55 -11.12 -10.86
N GLY A 120 4.23 -9.85 -11.16
CA GLY A 120 4.44 -8.73 -10.24
C GLY A 120 5.85 -8.12 -10.33
N ALA A 121 6.03 -6.94 -9.76
CA ALA A 121 7.22 -6.10 -9.97
C ALA A 121 8.48 -6.76 -9.41
N LYS A 122 8.41 -7.39 -8.23
CA LYS A 122 9.55 -8.07 -7.62
C LYS A 122 10.14 -9.14 -8.56
N ARG A 123 9.31 -10.11 -8.95
CA ARG A 123 9.76 -11.26 -9.76
C ARG A 123 10.12 -10.85 -11.18
N ALA A 124 9.39 -9.92 -11.78
CA ALA A 124 9.70 -9.40 -13.10
C ALA A 124 11.06 -8.69 -13.10
N ALA A 125 11.32 -7.79 -12.15
CA ALA A 125 12.58 -7.07 -12.04
C ALA A 125 13.77 -8.00 -11.74
N GLU A 126 13.59 -9.00 -10.86
CA GLU A 126 14.61 -10.04 -10.60
C GLU A 126 14.97 -10.80 -11.88
N LYS A 127 13.97 -11.21 -12.67
CA LYS A 127 14.18 -11.94 -13.94
C LYS A 127 14.82 -11.06 -15.02
N LEU A 128 14.60 -9.75 -14.98
CA LEU A 128 15.25 -8.76 -15.85
C LEU A 128 16.64 -8.33 -15.35
N GLY A 129 17.08 -8.80 -14.17
CA GLY A 129 18.38 -8.46 -13.60
C GLY A 129 18.47 -7.04 -13.03
N VAL A 130 17.33 -6.43 -12.69
CA VAL A 130 17.21 -5.04 -12.20
C VAL A 130 16.32 -4.93 -10.95
N PRO A 131 16.53 -5.76 -9.91
CA PRO A 131 15.67 -5.80 -8.73
C PRO A 131 15.54 -4.44 -8.00
N GLU A 132 16.52 -3.55 -8.15
CA GLU A 132 16.50 -2.20 -7.59
C GLU A 132 15.43 -1.28 -8.20
N LEU A 133 14.89 -1.61 -9.37
CA LEU A 133 13.81 -0.85 -10.01
C LEU A 133 12.42 -1.23 -9.47
N ALA A 134 12.28 -2.35 -8.75
CA ALA A 134 11.00 -2.77 -8.19
C ALA A 134 10.66 -1.98 -6.91
N MET A 135 9.70 -1.05 -7.00
CA MET A 135 9.20 -0.29 -5.84
C MET A 135 8.19 -1.10 -5.02
N GLN A 136 8.70 -2.03 -4.22
CA GLN A 136 7.92 -2.99 -3.43
C GLN A 136 8.55 -3.29 -2.06
N VAL A 137 7.73 -3.72 -1.10
CA VAL A 137 8.16 -4.33 0.17
C VAL A 137 7.48 -5.68 0.33
N LYS A 138 8.25 -6.73 0.69
CA LYS A 138 7.77 -8.11 0.90
C LYS A 138 6.99 -8.71 -0.30
N GLY A 139 7.27 -8.23 -1.50
CA GLY A 139 6.63 -8.67 -2.74
C GLY A 139 5.41 -7.85 -3.16
N GLN A 140 4.94 -6.89 -2.34
CA GLN A 140 3.81 -6.03 -2.65
C GLN A 140 4.28 -4.64 -3.07
N GLU A 141 3.79 -4.18 -4.21
CA GLU A 141 4.08 -2.84 -4.76
C GLU A 141 3.53 -1.71 -3.88
N PHE A 142 4.19 -0.56 -3.95
CA PHE A 142 3.79 0.63 -3.21
C PHE A 142 2.40 1.12 -3.63
N ALA A 143 1.67 1.68 -2.65
CA ALA A 143 0.54 2.55 -2.92
C ALA A 143 1.01 3.96 -3.36
N THR A 144 0.06 4.84 -3.72
CA THR A 144 0.30 6.15 -4.36
C THR A 144 1.17 7.10 -3.52
N TYR A 145 1.25 6.89 -2.21
CA TYR A 145 1.93 7.81 -1.30
C TYR A 145 3.44 7.63 -1.33
N GLU A 146 4.15 8.71 -1.63
CA GLU A 146 5.60 8.72 -1.74
C GLU A 146 6.27 8.84 -0.34
N PRO A 147 7.09 7.85 0.09
CA PRO A 147 7.66 7.80 1.45
C PRO A 147 8.59 8.97 1.83
N ARG A 148 9.37 9.52 0.89
CA ARG A 148 10.25 10.67 1.16
C ARG A 148 9.43 11.93 1.44
N GLY A 149 8.20 12.02 0.93
CA GLY A 149 7.22 13.07 1.22
C GLY A 149 6.32 12.82 2.42
N CYS A 150 6.30 11.61 2.99
CA CYS A 150 5.43 11.23 4.11
C CYS A 150 6.09 10.12 4.94
N LYS A 151 6.88 10.49 5.97
CA LYS A 151 7.76 9.54 6.67
C LYS A 151 7.03 8.40 7.37
N GLY A 152 5.90 8.69 7.99
CA GLY A 152 5.07 7.68 8.66
C GLY A 152 4.54 6.64 7.67
N MET A 153 4.12 7.06 6.47
CA MET A 153 3.75 6.14 5.39
C MET A 153 4.90 5.24 4.99
N GLY A 154 6.12 5.79 4.92
CA GLY A 154 7.34 5.01 4.67
C GLY A 154 7.57 3.92 5.71
N LEU A 155 7.47 4.25 7.00
CA LEU A 155 7.55 3.25 8.06
C LEU A 155 6.42 2.21 7.94
N GLY A 156 5.19 2.64 7.68
CA GLY A 156 4.03 1.76 7.49
C GLY A 156 4.23 0.75 6.38
N TYR A 157 4.78 1.15 5.22
CA TYR A 157 5.12 0.22 4.15
C TYR A 157 6.17 -0.81 4.56
N ALA A 158 7.19 -0.39 5.31
CA ALA A 158 8.27 -1.28 5.74
C ALA A 158 7.73 -2.38 6.68
N ILE A 159 6.95 -2.01 7.71
CA ILE A 159 6.51 -2.92 8.78
C ILE A 159 5.23 -3.69 8.46
N SER A 160 4.52 -3.32 7.40
CA SER A 160 3.23 -3.92 7.06
C SER A 160 3.33 -5.45 6.92
N PRO A 161 2.43 -6.22 7.57
CA PRO A 161 2.48 -7.67 7.51
C PRO A 161 2.17 -8.23 6.12
N LYS A 162 1.50 -7.45 5.27
CA LYS A 162 1.10 -7.83 3.90
C LYS A 162 1.91 -7.13 2.81
N GLY A 163 3.07 -6.57 3.14
CA GLY A 163 3.88 -5.75 2.24
C GLY A 163 3.36 -4.32 2.07
N ALA A 164 3.89 -3.54 1.13
CA ALA A 164 3.80 -2.06 1.05
C ALA A 164 2.38 -1.46 0.88
N HIS A 165 1.50 -1.66 1.86
CA HIS A 165 0.09 -1.31 1.80
C HIS A 165 -0.24 -0.18 2.79
N HIS A 166 -0.85 0.89 2.30
CA HIS A 166 -1.09 2.10 3.08
C HIS A 166 -2.15 1.93 4.19
N MET A 167 -3.11 1.03 4.00
CA MET A 167 -4.25 0.89 4.93
C MET A 167 -3.94 0.23 6.28
N ILE A 168 -2.76 -0.37 6.47
CA ILE A 168 -2.42 -0.88 7.81
C ILE A 168 -2.21 0.27 8.80
N ALA A 169 -1.75 1.43 8.32
CA ALA A 169 -1.59 2.64 9.09
C ALA A 169 -1.61 3.87 8.15
N PRO A 170 -2.80 4.35 7.73
CA PRO A 170 -2.92 5.47 6.81
C PRO A 170 -2.60 6.80 7.52
N THR A 171 -1.32 7.12 7.67
CA THR A 171 -0.83 8.30 8.38
C THR A 171 -0.78 9.58 7.53
N MET A 172 -0.93 9.47 6.21
CA MET A 172 -0.86 10.61 5.27
C MET A 172 -1.74 11.80 5.66
N GLY A 173 -2.97 11.54 6.13
CA GLY A 173 -3.88 12.58 6.61
C GLY A 173 -3.30 13.34 7.81
N PRO A 174 -3.04 12.67 8.94
CA PRO A 174 -2.38 13.27 10.10
C PRO A 174 -1.04 13.96 9.80
N GLU A 175 -0.25 13.41 8.87
CA GLU A 175 1.07 13.97 8.54
C GLU A 175 1.00 15.25 7.70
N THR A 176 -0.04 15.39 6.87
CA THR A 176 -0.24 16.56 6.00
C THR A 176 -1.21 17.59 6.59
N ALA A 177 -1.95 17.23 7.63
CA ALA A 177 -2.87 18.12 8.31
C ALA A 177 -2.13 19.24 9.06
N GLY A 178 -2.70 20.45 9.05
CA GLY A 178 -2.14 21.59 9.76
C GLY A 178 -0.80 22.05 9.17
N ASP A 179 0.28 21.96 9.96
CA ASP A 179 1.63 22.27 9.51
C ASP A 179 2.20 21.13 8.66
N GLY A 180 1.98 21.23 7.35
CA GLY A 180 2.42 20.23 6.38
C GLY A 180 3.94 20.05 6.28
N SER A 181 4.77 20.85 6.97
CA SER A 181 6.22 20.59 7.06
C SER A 181 6.56 19.37 7.94
N LYS A 182 5.67 19.02 8.89
CA LYS A 182 5.85 17.88 9.81
C LYS A 182 5.85 16.53 9.12
N ARG A 183 5.38 16.42 7.88
CA ARG A 183 5.47 15.18 7.09
C ARG A 183 6.91 14.78 6.74
N PHE A 184 7.85 15.72 6.87
CA PHE A 184 9.26 15.51 6.58
C PHE A 184 10.09 15.05 7.78
N GLU A 185 9.56 15.16 9.00
CA GLU A 185 10.23 14.73 10.22
C GLU A 185 10.03 13.23 10.45
N TYR A 186 11.07 12.51 10.85
CA TYR A 186 10.94 11.08 11.21
C TYR A 186 10.55 10.87 12.68
N LYS A 187 10.86 11.84 13.56
CA LYS A 187 10.62 11.72 15.01
C LYS A 187 9.13 11.69 15.32
N GLY A 188 8.72 10.77 16.21
CA GLY A 188 7.32 10.59 16.59
C GLY A 188 6.46 9.88 15.54
N LYS A 189 7.03 9.50 14.38
CA LYS A 189 6.30 8.75 13.35
C LYS A 189 6.05 7.31 13.76
N ALA A 190 6.96 6.71 14.54
CA ALA A 190 6.77 5.38 15.09
C ALA A 190 5.51 5.29 15.97
N ALA A 191 5.35 6.24 16.90
CA ALA A 191 4.14 6.33 17.73
C ALA A 191 2.88 6.56 16.89
N LEU A 192 2.92 7.49 15.94
CA LEU A 192 1.80 7.76 15.04
C LEU A 192 1.38 6.51 14.25
N VAL A 193 2.34 5.78 13.68
CA VAL A 193 2.09 4.54 12.91
C VAL A 193 1.50 3.48 13.82
N ARG A 194 2.07 3.24 15.00
CA ARG A 194 1.56 2.26 15.98
C ARG A 194 0.12 2.54 16.37
N GLU A 195 -0.18 3.77 16.79
CA GLU A 195 -1.53 4.16 17.22
C GLU A 195 -2.54 4.02 16.07
N THR A 196 -2.14 4.45 14.87
CA THR A 196 -2.99 4.33 13.68
C THR A 196 -3.23 2.86 13.32
N GLN A 197 -2.22 2.00 13.46
CA GLN A 197 -2.33 0.58 13.15
C GLN A 197 -3.27 -0.15 14.09
N PHE A 198 -3.23 0.14 15.39
CA PHE A 198 -4.16 -0.47 16.34
C PHE A 198 -5.60 -0.06 16.06
N LEU A 199 -5.82 1.22 15.74
CA LEU A 199 -7.14 1.71 15.33
C LEU A 199 -7.62 1.04 14.04
N MET A 200 -6.74 0.86 13.05
CA MET A 200 -7.09 0.19 11.80
C MET A 200 -7.42 -1.29 12.00
N ALA A 201 -6.68 -2.00 12.85
CA ALA A 201 -6.99 -3.38 13.21
C ALA A 201 -8.38 -3.51 13.84
N VAL A 202 -8.80 -2.55 14.68
CA VAL A 202 -10.17 -2.49 15.22
C VAL A 202 -11.19 -2.26 14.11
N VAL A 203 -10.95 -1.29 13.23
CA VAL A 203 -11.85 -0.95 12.13
C VAL A 203 -12.08 -2.13 11.18
N ASP A 204 -11.00 -2.79 10.80
CA ASP A 204 -11.04 -3.98 9.93
C ASP A 204 -11.76 -5.14 10.64
N SER A 205 -11.53 -5.33 11.95
CA SER A 205 -12.20 -6.38 12.76
C SER A 205 -13.70 -6.15 12.93
N LEU A 206 -14.12 -4.89 13.05
CA LEU A 206 -15.54 -4.52 13.07
C LEU A 206 -16.18 -4.59 11.68
N SER A 207 -15.39 -4.84 10.63
CA SER A 207 -15.82 -4.79 9.23
C SER A 207 -16.47 -3.43 8.87
N LEU A 208 -15.97 -2.35 9.48
CA LEU A 208 -16.37 -0.99 9.15
C LEU A 208 -15.50 -0.45 8.02
N CYS A 209 -16.11 0.30 7.11
CA CYS A 209 -15.35 0.98 6.06
C CYS A 209 -14.36 1.98 6.69
N SER A 210 -13.11 1.97 6.24
CA SER A 210 -12.05 2.85 6.73
C SER A 210 -12.36 4.35 6.59
N SER A 211 -13.16 4.74 5.59
CA SER A 211 -13.63 6.12 5.39
C SER A 211 -14.64 6.56 6.45
N MET A 212 -15.34 5.63 7.11
CA MET A 212 -16.25 5.98 8.21
C MET A 212 -15.51 6.57 9.41
N ARG A 213 -14.19 6.38 9.53
CA ARG A 213 -13.36 7.01 10.57
C ARG A 213 -13.40 8.55 10.53
N PHE A 214 -13.73 9.15 9.38
CA PHE A 214 -13.91 10.60 9.28
C PHE A 214 -15.21 11.10 9.92
N ALA A 215 -16.16 10.20 10.19
CA ALA A 215 -17.45 10.51 10.80
C ALA A 215 -17.64 9.87 12.18
N LEU A 216 -17.02 8.71 12.43
CA LEU A 216 -17.16 7.93 13.65
C LEU A 216 -15.79 7.74 14.31
N GLY A 217 -15.60 8.31 15.49
CA GLY A 217 -14.44 8.06 16.33
C GLY A 217 -14.47 6.66 16.94
N LEU A 218 -13.39 6.28 17.61
CA LEU A 218 -13.28 4.98 18.28
C LEU A 218 -14.42 4.75 19.28
N LYS A 219 -14.81 5.81 20.01
CA LYS A 219 -15.91 5.76 20.97
C LYS A 219 -17.21 5.33 20.30
N GLU A 220 -17.61 6.00 19.21
CA GLU A 220 -18.84 5.68 18.48
C GLU A 220 -18.78 4.27 17.88
N GLN A 221 -17.61 3.84 17.38
CA GLN A 221 -17.42 2.49 16.86
C GLN A 221 -17.63 1.41 17.94
N VAL A 222 -17.10 1.62 19.15
CA VAL A 222 -17.29 0.71 20.28
C VAL A 222 -18.73 0.73 20.80
N GLU A 223 -19.39 1.89 20.81
CA GLU A 223 -20.82 2.00 21.12
C GLU A 223 -21.68 1.19 20.15
N LEU A 224 -21.39 1.26 18.84
CA LEU A 224 -22.07 0.43 17.83
C LEU A 224 -21.85 -1.06 18.07
N TYR A 225 -20.61 -1.48 18.35
CA TYR A 225 -20.30 -2.87 18.67
C TYR A 225 -21.12 -3.38 19.86
N ARG A 226 -21.17 -2.61 20.95
CA ARG A 226 -21.95 -2.96 22.15
C ARG A 226 -23.45 -3.04 21.85
N ALA A 227 -23.97 -2.10 21.07
CA ALA A 227 -25.38 -2.03 20.72
C ALA A 227 -25.83 -3.25 19.87
N VAL A 228 -24.97 -3.72 18.96
CA VAL A 228 -25.29 -4.86 18.08
C VAL A 228 -25.08 -6.21 18.79
N THR A 229 -23.99 -6.36 19.54
CA THR A 229 -23.58 -7.66 20.10
C THR A 229 -24.06 -7.91 21.52
N GLY A 230 -24.33 -6.85 22.29
CA GLY A 230 -24.59 -6.92 23.73
C GLY A 230 -23.35 -7.23 24.58
N LEU A 231 -22.16 -7.36 23.99
CA LEU A 231 -20.92 -7.68 24.69
C LEU A 231 -20.26 -6.41 25.25
N SER A 232 -19.61 -6.51 26.41
CA SER A 232 -18.87 -5.39 27.00
C SER A 232 -17.54 -5.18 26.30
N LEU A 233 -17.31 -3.95 25.81
CA LEU A 233 -16.03 -3.48 25.29
C LEU A 233 -15.95 -1.97 25.51
N ASP A 234 -14.79 -1.48 25.94
CA ASP A 234 -14.47 -0.05 25.99
C ASP A 234 -13.34 0.28 25.01
N GLU A 235 -13.02 1.57 24.84
CA GLU A 235 -12.00 2.03 23.89
C GLU A 235 -10.60 1.48 24.21
N THR A 236 -10.25 1.37 25.49
CA THR A 236 -8.97 0.81 25.93
C THR A 236 -8.86 -0.67 25.57
N GLY A 237 -9.90 -1.44 25.85
CA GLY A 237 -10.01 -2.85 25.47
C GLY A 237 -9.97 -3.03 23.96
N ALA A 238 -10.63 -2.17 23.19
CA ALA A 238 -10.60 -2.21 21.73
C ALA A 238 -9.18 -2.00 21.18
N LEU A 239 -8.46 -0.98 21.66
CA LEU A 239 -7.07 -0.74 21.25
C LEU A 239 -6.13 -1.87 21.68
N SER A 240 -6.34 -2.46 22.87
CA SER A 240 -5.59 -3.62 23.32
C SER A 240 -5.82 -4.85 22.41
N LEU A 241 -7.05 -5.05 21.91
CA LEU A 241 -7.33 -6.06 20.90
C LEU A 241 -6.66 -5.75 19.56
N GLY A 242 -6.68 -4.49 19.12
CA GLY A 242 -5.96 -4.04 17.94
C GLY A 242 -4.47 -4.36 18.03
N GLU A 243 -3.83 -4.07 19.17
CA GLU A 243 -2.44 -4.43 19.43
C GLU A 243 -2.19 -5.94 19.41
N LYS A 244 -3.09 -6.71 20.02
CA LYS A 244 -3.02 -8.18 20.00
C LYS A 244 -3.07 -8.73 18.57
N ILE A 245 -3.94 -8.20 17.73
CA ILE A 245 -4.06 -8.59 16.32
C ILE A 245 -2.77 -8.26 15.55
N THR A 246 -2.25 -7.05 15.70
CA THR A 246 -0.98 -6.65 15.07
C THR A 246 0.18 -7.57 15.46
N ASN A 247 0.26 -7.97 16.73
CA ASN A 247 1.28 -8.91 17.18
C ASN A 247 1.06 -10.31 16.62
N LEU A 248 -0.20 -10.77 16.51
CA LEU A 248 -0.52 -12.05 15.89
C LEU A 248 -0.12 -12.09 14.41
N GLU A 249 -0.35 -11.02 13.66
CA GLU A 249 0.12 -10.88 12.27
C GLU A 249 1.65 -10.93 12.19
N ARG A 250 2.35 -10.26 13.14
CA ARG A 250 3.81 -10.34 13.22
C ARG A 250 4.30 -11.76 13.50
N LEU A 251 3.66 -12.47 14.45
CA LEU A 251 4.00 -13.86 14.77
C LEU A 251 3.80 -14.79 13.58
N PHE A 252 2.72 -14.60 12.81
CA PHE A 252 2.49 -15.34 11.58
C PHE A 252 3.65 -15.13 10.60
N ASN A 253 4.05 -13.87 10.36
CA ASN A 253 5.15 -13.56 9.46
C ASN A 253 6.50 -14.12 9.92
N LEU A 254 6.78 -14.06 11.22
CA LEU A 254 7.98 -14.67 11.82
C LEU A 254 8.01 -16.19 11.59
N ARG A 255 6.87 -16.88 11.72
CA ARG A 255 6.75 -18.32 11.40
C ARG A 255 7.09 -18.60 9.94
N GLU A 256 6.60 -17.75 9.03
CA GLU A 256 6.84 -17.87 7.59
C GLU A 256 8.24 -17.39 7.14
N GLY A 257 9.10 -17.00 8.09
CA GLY A 257 10.50 -16.65 7.84
C GLY A 257 10.77 -15.18 7.53
N PHE A 258 9.78 -14.30 7.71
CA PHE A 258 9.97 -12.85 7.66
C PHE A 258 10.50 -12.34 8.99
N ASP A 259 11.53 -11.51 8.95
CA ASP A 259 12.11 -10.88 10.14
C ASP A 259 12.44 -9.41 9.86
N ARG A 260 13.24 -8.78 10.74
CA ARG A 260 13.68 -7.40 10.56
C ARG A 260 14.29 -7.11 9.19
N LYS A 261 14.99 -8.04 8.55
CA LYS A 261 15.61 -7.81 7.22
C LYS A 261 14.56 -7.54 6.14
N ASP A 262 13.32 -7.99 6.36
CA ASP A 262 12.19 -7.83 5.45
C ASP A 262 11.39 -6.55 5.75
N ASP A 263 11.68 -5.86 6.84
CA ASP A 263 11.14 -4.55 7.19
C ASP A 263 12.00 -3.44 6.57
N TYR A 264 12.03 -3.36 5.24
CA TYR A 264 12.88 -2.45 4.47
C TYR A 264 12.08 -1.52 3.54
N LEU A 265 12.78 -0.56 2.94
CA LEU A 265 12.30 0.19 1.77
C LEU A 265 13.31 0.05 0.62
N PRO A 266 12.87 0.08 -0.66
CA PRO A 266 13.77 0.10 -1.81
C PRO A 266 14.83 1.19 -1.69
N SER A 267 16.03 0.93 -2.20
CA SER A 267 17.19 1.82 -2.03
C SER A 267 16.94 3.24 -2.53
N ARG A 268 16.08 3.41 -3.54
CA ARG A 268 15.64 4.71 -4.07
C ARG A 268 15.05 5.61 -2.98
N MET A 269 14.32 5.05 -2.01
CA MET A 269 13.70 5.81 -0.91
C MET A 269 14.72 6.25 0.15
N LEU A 270 15.81 5.48 0.29
CA LEU A 270 16.80 5.62 1.36
C LEU A 270 18.04 6.40 0.91
N LYS A 271 18.37 6.38 -0.39
CA LYS A 271 19.65 6.88 -0.92
C LYS A 271 19.50 7.95 -2.00
N GLU A 272 18.39 7.96 -2.74
CA GLU A 272 18.17 8.93 -3.81
C GLU A 272 17.26 10.05 -3.31
N LYS A 273 17.81 11.27 -3.20
CA LYS A 273 17.04 12.43 -2.75
C LYS A 273 15.90 12.71 -3.73
N MET A 274 14.74 13.07 -3.21
CA MET A 274 13.62 13.53 -4.03
C MET A 274 14.11 14.67 -4.97
N PRO A 275 13.95 14.53 -6.29
CA PRO A 275 14.60 15.44 -7.24
C PRO A 275 13.97 16.84 -7.26
N THR A 276 12.65 16.93 -7.12
CA THR A 276 11.88 18.16 -7.32
C THR A 276 10.66 18.25 -6.40
N GLY A 277 9.96 19.39 -6.46
CA GLY A 277 8.70 19.60 -5.78
C GLY A 277 8.83 19.89 -4.28
N PRO A 278 7.72 19.96 -3.54
CA PRO A 278 7.73 20.34 -2.13
C PRO A 278 8.54 19.42 -1.20
N SER A 279 8.78 18.17 -1.63
CA SER A 279 9.57 17.18 -0.88
C SER A 279 11.03 17.12 -1.33
N GLN A 280 11.48 18.07 -2.17
CA GLN A 280 12.83 18.07 -2.74
C GLN A 280 13.92 17.94 -1.67
N GLY A 281 14.90 17.08 -1.93
CA GLY A 281 16.07 16.91 -1.07
C GLY A 281 15.88 15.93 0.09
N HIS A 282 14.66 15.46 0.37
CA HIS A 282 14.38 14.53 1.46
C HIS A 282 14.67 13.05 1.09
N LEU A 283 15.06 12.28 2.11
CA LEU A 283 15.25 10.82 2.14
C LEU A 283 14.46 10.22 3.30
N VAL A 284 14.20 8.91 3.33
CA VAL A 284 13.56 8.28 4.50
C VAL A 284 14.60 7.81 5.52
N GLU A 285 14.51 8.30 6.76
CA GLU A 285 15.32 7.85 7.89
C GLU A 285 14.71 6.59 8.54
N LEU A 286 14.76 5.46 7.83
CA LEU A 286 14.01 4.25 8.21
C LEU A 286 14.50 3.60 9.50
N ASP A 287 15.80 3.32 9.64
CA ASP A 287 16.35 2.58 10.79
C ASP A 287 15.98 3.17 12.15
N PRO A 288 16.14 4.49 12.42
CA PRO A 288 15.73 5.04 13.71
C PRO A 288 14.22 4.97 13.94
N MET A 289 13.39 5.03 12.88
CA MET A 289 11.94 4.84 13.00
C MET A 289 11.58 3.38 13.32
N LEU A 290 12.29 2.40 12.74
CA LEU A 290 12.08 0.99 13.04
C LEU A 290 12.45 0.66 14.48
N ASP A 291 13.60 1.15 14.96
CA ASP A 291 14.03 0.93 16.34
C ASP A 291 13.03 1.53 17.34
N GLU A 292 12.61 2.78 17.13
CA GLU A 292 11.59 3.41 17.96
C GLU A 292 10.25 2.63 17.92
N TYR A 293 9.86 2.15 16.74
CA TYR A 293 8.63 1.38 16.58
C TYR A 293 8.70 0.03 17.31
N TYR A 294 9.82 -0.70 17.23
CA TYR A 294 10.01 -1.98 17.93
C TYR A 294 10.01 -1.80 19.45
N ASP A 295 10.69 -0.76 19.95
CA ASP A 295 10.66 -0.42 21.37
C ASP A 295 9.23 -0.14 21.85
N LEU A 296 8.47 0.65 21.10
CA LEU A 296 7.07 0.97 21.41
C LEU A 296 6.14 -0.25 21.34
N MET A 297 6.44 -1.20 20.47
CA MET A 297 5.69 -2.45 20.33
C MET A 297 6.06 -3.50 21.39
N GLY A 298 7.15 -3.30 22.14
CA GLY A 298 7.69 -4.29 23.06
C GLY A 298 8.35 -5.48 22.34
N TRP A 299 8.99 -5.20 21.20
CA TRP A 299 9.74 -6.14 20.39
C TRP A 299 11.24 -5.96 20.64
N ASP A 300 12.03 -7.00 20.36
CA ASP A 300 13.49 -6.86 20.30
C ASP A 300 13.93 -6.15 19.01
N HIS A 301 15.22 -5.79 18.92
CA HIS A 301 15.77 -5.15 17.72
C HIS A 301 15.93 -6.12 16.54
N GLU A 302 15.55 -7.39 16.65
CA GLU A 302 15.37 -8.31 15.52
C GLU A 302 13.90 -8.34 15.05
N GLY A 303 13.05 -7.48 15.64
CA GLY A 303 11.64 -7.33 15.32
C GLY A 303 10.78 -8.49 15.85
N ARG A 304 11.18 -9.13 16.95
CA ARG A 304 10.43 -10.25 17.56
C ARG A 304 9.73 -9.76 18.83
N PRO A 305 8.41 -10.01 19.00
CA PRO A 305 7.74 -9.70 20.26
C PRO A 305 8.41 -10.40 21.45
N THR A 306 8.65 -9.65 22.53
CA THR A 306 9.28 -10.22 23.74
C THR A 306 8.33 -11.18 24.47
N GLU A 307 8.88 -12.15 25.22
CA GLU A 307 8.05 -13.13 25.96
C GLU A 307 7.12 -12.45 26.97
N ASN A 308 7.59 -11.40 27.66
CA ASN A 308 6.77 -10.60 28.55
C ASN A 308 5.60 -9.96 27.81
N ARG A 309 5.87 -9.35 26.64
CA ARG A 309 4.82 -8.70 25.86
C ARG A 309 3.80 -9.69 25.33
N LEU A 310 4.24 -10.86 24.89
CA LEU A 310 3.37 -11.95 24.46
C LEU A 310 2.52 -12.50 25.61
N ALA A 311 3.06 -12.58 26.83
CA ALA A 311 2.30 -12.98 28.00
C ALA A 311 1.20 -11.96 28.34
N GLU A 312 1.52 -10.66 28.32
CA GLU A 312 0.55 -9.57 28.54
C GLU A 312 -0.60 -9.60 27.52
N LEU A 313 -0.31 -9.92 26.26
CA LEU A 313 -1.30 -10.01 25.18
C LEU A 313 -2.03 -11.36 25.15
N GLY A 314 -1.64 -12.32 26.00
CA GLY A 314 -2.18 -13.68 25.98
C GLY A 314 -1.90 -14.42 24.67
N LEU A 315 -0.70 -14.26 24.13
CA LEU A 315 -0.17 -14.88 22.91
C LEU A 315 1.04 -15.81 23.18
N ALA A 316 1.48 -15.95 24.43
CA ALA A 316 2.69 -16.70 24.78
C ALA A 316 2.70 -18.17 24.32
N GLU A 317 1.57 -18.89 24.47
CA GLU A 317 1.50 -20.29 24.06
C GLU A 317 1.57 -20.46 22.54
N LEU A 318 0.89 -19.59 21.78
CA LEU A 318 0.94 -19.58 20.31
C LEU A 318 2.37 -19.42 19.79
N TRP A 319 3.18 -18.59 20.46
CA TRP A 319 4.57 -18.39 20.06
C TRP A 319 5.46 -19.61 20.31
N ARG A 320 5.20 -20.38 21.37
CA ARG A 320 5.99 -21.59 21.68
C ARG A 320 5.80 -22.68 20.63
N GLU A 321 4.64 -22.77 20.00
CA GLU A 321 4.35 -23.75 18.95
C GLU A 321 5.02 -23.42 17.60
N VAL A 322 5.42 -22.17 17.42
CA VAL A 322 6.00 -21.63 16.19
C VAL A 322 7.54 -21.71 16.19
N ARG A 323 8.15 -21.93 17.35
CA ARG A 323 9.60 -21.86 17.59
C ARG A 323 10.31 -23.19 17.36
#